data_AF-A0A949FNB6-F1
#
_entry.id   AF-A0A949FNB6-F1
#
_cell.length_a   1.000
_cell.length_b   1.000
_cell.length_c   1.000
_cell.angle_alpha   90.00
_cell.angle_beta   90.00
_cell.angle_gamma   90.00
#
_symmetry.space_group_name_H-M   'P 1'
#
loop_
_entity.id
_entity.type
_entity.pdbx_description
1 polymer ?
#
loop_
_entity_poly.entity_id
_entity_poly.type
_entity_poly.pdbx_seq_one_letter_code
_entity_poly.pdbx_strand_id
1 'polypeptide(L)'
;MKSFKISLIALAIATGGYYVSADEGKCDGKCSADSAGCSITAGLAKLPKLEYRVGEEALCCEESAKAFATSSGKKLVYLVGKEKFECPTQAFSSLVEQTEKYVADFAAPKTCNVSGTTTIAGECLSCSLKAGEVAAKVKKAMDSVAISYKVGDKVCNCPVEAKAIATEKKTKPLFVVDKEETECEMTARLNLARAKYKAALVALTPTQPQESKKN
;
A
#
# COMPACT_ATOMS: atom_id res chain seq x y z
N MET A 1 27.59 -41.77 39.08
CA MET A 1 27.46 -40.60 38.18
C MET A 1 26.57 -41.00 37.02
N LYS A 2 25.33 -40.50 36.94
CA LYS A 2 24.34 -40.87 35.91
C LYS A 2 24.36 -39.82 34.80
N SER A 3 24.80 -40.20 33.61
CA SER A 3 24.84 -39.36 32.42
C SER A 3 23.42 -39.09 31.88
N PHE A 4 22.98 -37.84 31.92
CA PHE A 4 21.76 -37.38 31.27
C PHE A 4 22.05 -37.12 29.79
N LYS A 5 21.48 -37.95 28.91
CA LYS A 5 21.42 -37.69 27.47
C LYS A 5 20.27 -36.72 27.21
N ILE A 6 20.59 -35.44 26.98
CA ILE A 6 19.63 -34.43 26.51
C ILE A 6 19.43 -34.69 25.02
N SER A 7 18.27 -35.26 24.67
CA SER A 7 17.84 -35.45 23.29
C SER A 7 17.35 -34.10 22.75
N LEU A 8 18.16 -33.47 21.90
CA LEU A 8 17.80 -32.26 21.18
C LEU A 8 16.67 -32.61 20.19
N ILE A 9 15.44 -32.19 20.48
CA ILE A 9 14.34 -32.23 19.51
C ILE A 9 14.46 -30.97 18.66
N ALA A 10 14.91 -31.14 17.41
CA ALA A 10 14.92 -30.09 16.41
C ALA A 10 13.46 -29.75 16.04
N LEU A 11 12.95 -28.65 16.59
CA LEU A 11 11.66 -28.10 16.22
C LEU A 11 11.83 -27.32 14.90
N ALA A 12 11.48 -27.96 13.79
CA ALA A 12 11.40 -27.31 12.49
C ALA A 12 10.20 -26.35 12.47
N ILE A 13 10.45 -25.07 12.75
CA ILE A 13 9.46 -24.01 12.56
C ILE A 13 9.45 -23.70 11.07
N ALA A 14 8.44 -24.20 10.35
CA ALA A 14 8.14 -23.79 9.00
C ALA A 14 7.60 -22.35 9.04
N THR A 15 8.51 -21.37 9.09
CA THR A 15 8.17 -20.00 8.76
C THR A 15 7.82 -19.97 7.29
N GLY A 16 6.51 -19.92 6.99
CA GLY A 16 6.00 -19.54 5.69
C GLY A 16 6.42 -18.11 5.40
N GLY A 17 7.68 -17.96 4.98
CA GLY A 17 8.22 -16.72 4.47
C GLY A 17 7.46 -16.38 3.20
N TYR A 18 6.83 -15.21 3.19
CA TYR A 18 6.56 -14.53 1.94
C TYR A 18 7.93 -14.24 1.31
N TYR A 19 8.35 -15.12 0.40
CA TYR A 19 9.41 -14.82 -0.54
C TYR A 19 8.88 -13.69 -1.43
N VAL A 20 9.20 -12.45 -1.06
CA VAL A 20 9.51 -11.45 -2.08
C VAL A 20 10.83 -11.94 -2.64
N SER A 21 10.82 -12.48 -3.87
CA SER A 21 12.06 -12.87 -4.55
C SER A 21 12.99 -11.65 -4.55
N ALA A 22 13.97 -11.68 -3.65
CA ALA A 22 15.16 -10.86 -3.71
C ALA A 22 16.02 -11.48 -4.81
N ASP A 23 15.62 -11.24 -6.05
CA ASP A 23 16.61 -11.21 -7.12
C ASP A 23 17.59 -10.11 -6.73
N GLU A 24 18.83 -10.48 -6.43
CA GLU A 24 20.00 -9.60 -6.31
C GLU A 24 20.35 -8.97 -7.68
N GLY A 25 19.33 -8.65 -8.48
CA GLY A 25 19.43 -7.99 -9.76
C GLY A 25 19.50 -6.50 -9.53
N LYS A 26 20.63 -5.90 -9.92
CA LYS A 26 20.72 -4.49 -10.29
C LYS A 26 19.40 -4.05 -10.92
N CYS A 27 18.78 -3.02 -10.35
CA CYS A 27 17.69 -2.29 -10.99
C CYS A 27 18.28 -1.52 -12.19
N ASP A 28 18.66 -2.22 -13.24
CA ASP A 28 19.12 -1.63 -14.51
C ASP A 28 17.90 -1.08 -15.25
N GLY A 29 17.37 0.03 -14.72
CA GLY A 29 16.66 1.16 -15.34
C GLY A 29 15.97 1.05 -16.71
N LYS A 30 15.49 -0.11 -17.15
CA LYS A 30 14.75 -0.28 -18.39
C LYS A 30 13.47 -1.07 -18.16
N CYS A 31 12.49 -0.40 -17.54
CA CYS A 31 11.10 -0.71 -17.82
C CYS A 31 10.86 -0.41 -19.31
N SER A 32 10.75 -1.46 -20.14
CA SER A 32 10.44 -1.31 -21.57
C SER A 32 9.13 -0.55 -21.72
N ALA A 33 9.18 0.58 -22.42
CA ALA A 33 8.10 1.58 -22.50
C ALA A 33 6.95 1.19 -23.46
N ASP A 34 6.99 0.01 -24.08
CA ASP A 34 6.20 -0.27 -25.28
C ASP A 34 4.94 -1.12 -25.05
N SER A 35 4.33 -1.07 -23.87
CA SER A 35 2.97 -1.59 -23.72
C SER A 35 2.06 -0.57 -23.04
N ALA A 36 0.91 -0.32 -23.66
CA ALA A 36 -0.15 0.57 -23.20
C ALA A 36 -0.80 0.17 -21.85
N GLY A 37 -0.10 -0.62 -21.02
CA GLY A 37 -0.48 -1.07 -19.68
C GLY A 37 0.17 -0.31 -18.50
N CYS A 38 1.04 0.68 -18.74
CA CYS A 38 1.82 1.31 -17.65
C CYS A 38 1.18 2.51 -16.95
N SER A 39 -0.05 2.94 -17.29
CA SER A 39 -0.66 4.12 -16.64
C SER A 39 -0.93 3.91 -15.14
N ILE A 40 -1.36 2.70 -14.76
CA ILE A 40 -1.63 2.33 -13.36
C ILE A 40 -0.31 2.27 -12.57
N THR A 41 0.72 1.62 -13.12
CA THR A 41 2.03 1.51 -12.47
C THR A 41 2.69 2.87 -12.28
N ALA A 42 2.62 3.74 -13.31
CA ALA A 42 3.12 5.11 -13.21
C ALA A 42 2.35 5.94 -12.18
N GLY A 43 1.03 5.73 -12.06
CA GLY A 43 0.23 6.33 -11.00
C GLY A 43 0.68 5.88 -9.62
N LEU A 44 0.75 4.57 -9.38
CA LEU A 44 1.18 3.98 -8.10
C LEU A 44 2.59 4.41 -7.68
N ALA A 45 3.49 4.66 -8.64
CA ALA A 45 4.84 5.15 -8.37
C ALA A 45 4.88 6.55 -7.73
N LYS A 46 3.79 7.33 -7.82
CA LYS A 46 3.65 8.67 -7.21
C LYS A 46 3.22 8.64 -5.75
N LEU A 47 2.82 7.49 -5.22
CA LEU A 47 2.46 7.36 -3.81
C LEU A 47 3.69 7.65 -2.92
N PRO A 48 3.48 8.17 -1.70
CA PRO A 48 4.55 8.29 -0.72
C PRO A 48 5.30 6.97 -0.53
N LYS A 49 6.62 7.07 -0.43
CA LYS A 49 7.54 5.94 -0.22
C LYS A 49 8.33 6.15 1.05
N LEU A 50 8.66 5.04 1.71
CA LEU A 50 9.59 4.99 2.82
C LEU A 50 10.98 4.72 2.26
N GLU A 51 11.89 5.69 2.37
CA GLU A 51 13.30 5.52 2.01
C GLU A 51 14.14 5.31 3.28
N TYR A 52 15.12 4.43 3.21
CA TYR A 52 16.08 4.19 4.28
C TYR A 52 17.39 4.91 3.94
N ARG A 53 17.89 5.78 4.82
CA ARG A 53 19.15 6.50 4.60
C ARG A 53 20.13 6.34 5.74
N VAL A 54 21.40 6.22 5.39
CA VAL A 54 22.52 6.17 6.34
C VAL A 54 23.56 7.20 5.90
N GLY A 55 23.56 8.36 6.55
CA GLY A 55 24.29 9.53 6.04
C GLY A 55 23.67 10.03 4.73
N GLU A 56 24.45 10.03 3.64
CA GLU A 56 24.00 10.46 2.31
C GLU A 56 23.52 9.31 1.43
N GLU A 57 23.80 8.06 1.82
CA GLU A 57 23.47 6.88 1.05
C GLU A 57 22.01 6.45 1.29
N ALA A 58 21.28 6.21 0.20
CA ALA A 58 19.93 5.66 0.21
C ALA A 58 19.99 4.15 -0.08
N LEU A 59 19.29 3.37 0.72
CA LEU A 59 19.28 1.91 0.65
C LEU A 59 17.87 1.41 0.38
N CYS A 60 17.77 0.28 -0.32
CA CYS A 60 16.51 -0.26 -0.83
C CYS A 60 15.68 -1.01 0.23
N CYS A 61 16.31 -1.56 1.27
CA CYS A 61 15.64 -2.33 2.31
C CYS A 61 16.15 -2.00 3.71
N GLU A 62 15.31 -2.27 4.72
CA GLU A 62 15.59 -1.97 6.12
C GLU A 62 16.78 -2.78 6.65
N GLU A 63 16.91 -4.05 6.25
CA GLU A 63 17.98 -4.95 6.71
C GLU A 63 19.36 -4.48 6.25
N SER A 64 19.52 -4.18 4.96
CA SER A 64 20.76 -3.61 4.44
C SER A 64 21.05 -2.24 5.05
N ALA A 65 20.02 -1.43 5.31
CA ALA A 65 20.19 -0.14 5.96
C ALA A 65 20.64 -0.25 7.41
N LYS A 66 20.10 -1.20 8.17
CA LYS A 66 20.58 -1.51 9.54
C LYS A 66 22.01 -2.03 9.53
N ALA A 67 22.32 -2.99 8.66
CA ALA A 67 23.66 -3.56 8.55
C ALA A 67 24.70 -2.47 8.21
N PHE A 68 24.38 -1.61 7.23
CA PHE A 68 25.25 -0.50 6.82
C PHE A 68 25.38 0.60 7.89
N ALA A 69 24.30 0.91 8.62
CA ALA A 69 24.36 1.82 9.77
C ALA A 69 25.29 1.29 10.86
N THR A 70 25.21 0.00 11.18
CA THR A 70 26.10 -0.64 12.15
C THR A 70 27.56 -0.65 11.68
N SER A 71 27.83 -0.99 10.42
CA SER A 71 29.22 -1.05 9.91
C SER A 71 29.86 0.32 9.74
N SER A 72 29.09 1.34 9.36
CA SER A 72 29.59 2.70 9.16
C SER A 72 29.61 3.56 10.43
N GLY A 73 28.99 3.08 11.52
CA GLY A 73 28.81 3.85 12.75
C GLY A 73 27.88 5.07 12.61
N LYS A 74 27.16 5.19 11.49
CA LYS A 74 26.21 6.28 11.21
C LYS A 74 24.80 5.89 11.63
N LYS A 75 23.97 6.88 11.94
CA LYS A 75 22.56 6.66 12.28
C LYS A 75 21.73 6.32 11.04
N LEU A 76 20.83 5.34 11.18
CA LEU A 76 19.76 5.06 10.22
C LEU A 76 18.64 6.10 10.37
N VAL A 77 18.28 6.75 9.26
CA VAL A 77 17.20 7.73 9.17
C VAL A 77 16.17 7.23 8.16
N TYR A 78 14.90 7.27 8.53
CA TYR A 78 13.78 6.93 7.67
C TYR A 78 13.21 8.21 7.06
N LEU A 79 13.08 8.27 5.75
CA LEU A 79 12.47 9.40 5.04
C LEU A 79 11.11 9.03 4.49
N VAL A 80 10.12 9.89 4.72
CA VAL A 80 8.80 9.79 4.10
C VAL A 80 8.46 11.14 3.48
N GLY A 81 8.54 11.21 2.15
CA GLY A 81 8.42 12.48 1.44
C GLY A 81 9.56 13.43 1.82
N LYS A 82 9.23 14.52 2.54
CA LYS A 82 10.21 15.52 3.02
C LYS A 82 10.55 15.36 4.50
N GLU A 83 9.85 14.48 5.21
CA GLU A 83 9.99 14.30 6.65
C GLU A 83 11.06 13.26 6.96
N LYS A 84 11.80 13.48 8.06
CA LYS A 84 12.86 12.59 8.55
C LYS A 84 12.47 12.04 9.91
N PHE A 85 12.68 10.74 10.10
CA PHE A 85 12.38 10.03 11.35
C PHE A 85 13.57 9.19 11.79
N GLU A 86 13.81 9.12 13.10
CA GLU A 86 14.77 8.17 13.69
C GLU A 86 14.08 6.86 14.15
N CYS A 87 12.74 6.88 14.31
CA CYS A 87 11.95 5.75 14.77
C CYS A 87 11.16 5.09 13.62
N PRO A 88 11.30 3.77 13.39
CA PRO A 88 10.62 3.08 12.29
C PRO A 88 9.09 3.14 12.42
N THR A 89 8.56 3.03 13.64
CA THR A 89 7.10 3.06 13.88
C THR A 89 6.50 4.43 13.52
N GLN A 90 7.19 5.53 13.87
CA GLN A 90 6.74 6.89 13.53
C GLN A 90 6.83 7.12 12.01
N ALA A 91 7.92 6.66 11.39
CA ALA A 91 8.06 6.74 9.94
C ALA A 91 6.94 5.98 9.22
N PHE A 92 6.62 4.77 9.67
CA PHE A 92 5.55 3.98 9.08
C PHE A 92 4.17 4.62 9.31
N SER A 93 3.92 5.23 10.48
CA SER A 93 2.68 6.00 10.69
C SER A 93 2.56 7.18 9.73
N SER A 94 3.63 7.98 9.58
CA SER A 94 3.66 9.09 8.62
C SER A 94 3.47 8.60 7.18
N LEU A 95 4.04 7.45 6.80
CA LEU A 95 3.80 6.83 5.49
C LEU A 95 2.32 6.55 5.26
N VAL A 96 1.63 5.96 6.23
CA VAL A 96 0.19 5.66 6.15
C VAL A 96 -0.60 6.95 6.01
N GLU A 97 -0.37 7.93 6.87
CA GLU A 97 -1.09 9.21 6.89
C GLU A 97 -0.87 10.02 5.60
N GLN A 98 0.37 10.14 5.14
CA GLN A 98 0.69 10.82 3.88
C GLN A 98 0.04 10.09 2.69
N THR A 99 0.00 8.75 2.70
CA THR A 99 -0.63 7.98 1.63
C THR A 99 -2.15 8.17 1.63
N GLU A 100 -2.80 8.05 2.79
CA GLU A 100 -4.25 8.29 2.92
C GLU A 100 -4.61 9.71 2.48
N LYS A 101 -3.84 10.71 2.91
CA LYS A 101 -4.02 12.10 2.49
C LYS A 101 -3.86 12.27 0.98
N TYR A 102 -2.81 11.70 0.40
CA TYR A 102 -2.58 11.77 -1.05
C TYR A 102 -3.76 11.19 -1.83
N VAL A 103 -4.28 10.04 -1.39
CA VAL A 103 -5.40 9.35 -2.04
C VAL A 103 -6.71 10.12 -1.88
N ALA A 104 -6.96 10.72 -0.71
CA ALA A 104 -8.11 11.61 -0.49
C ALA A 104 -8.03 12.86 -1.38
N ASP A 105 -6.86 13.50 -1.44
CA ASP A 105 -6.61 14.70 -2.25
C ASP A 105 -6.71 14.43 -3.76
N PHE A 106 -6.41 13.20 -4.20
CA PHE A 106 -6.50 12.79 -5.61
C PHE A 106 -7.95 12.81 -6.13
N ALA A 107 -8.90 12.41 -5.29
CA ALA A 107 -10.33 12.38 -5.62
C ALA A 107 -11.05 13.72 -5.38
N ALA A 108 -10.43 14.63 -4.64
CA ALA A 108 -11.02 15.93 -4.33
C ALA A 108 -10.88 16.89 -5.53
N PRO A 109 -11.97 17.49 -6.03
CA PRO A 109 -11.90 18.53 -7.05
C PRO A 109 -11.21 19.78 -6.47
N LYS A 110 -10.23 20.32 -7.20
CA LYS A 110 -9.51 21.55 -6.84
C LYS A 110 -9.74 22.60 -7.91
N THR A 111 -10.51 23.64 -7.60
CA THR A 111 -10.79 24.73 -8.54
C THR A 111 -9.77 25.86 -8.39
N CYS A 112 -9.18 26.28 -9.50
CA CYS A 112 -8.34 27.47 -9.56
C CYS A 112 -9.22 28.73 -9.62
N ASN A 113 -9.15 29.58 -8.60
CA ASN A 113 -9.96 30.82 -8.56
C ASN A 113 -9.62 31.81 -9.70
N VAL A 114 -8.41 31.71 -10.27
CA VAL A 114 -7.96 32.61 -11.34
C VAL A 114 -8.48 32.16 -12.71
N SER A 115 -8.34 30.87 -13.03
CA SER A 115 -8.72 30.34 -14.34
C SER A 115 -10.11 29.72 -14.40
N GLY A 116 -10.76 29.50 -13.26
CA GLY A 116 -12.02 28.75 -13.15
C GLY A 116 -11.89 27.25 -13.47
N THR A 117 -10.68 26.76 -13.77
CA THR A 117 -10.43 25.36 -14.11
C THR A 117 -10.47 24.49 -12.87
N THR A 118 -11.15 23.35 -12.93
CA THR A 118 -11.15 22.35 -11.87
C THR A 118 -10.19 21.21 -12.22
N THR A 119 -9.22 20.96 -11.35
CA THR A 119 -8.33 19.80 -11.45
C THR A 119 -8.90 18.66 -10.60
N ILE A 120 -8.99 17.48 -11.19
CA ILE A 120 -9.37 16.26 -10.48
C ILE A 120 -8.60 15.06 -11.02
N ALA A 121 -8.12 14.19 -10.14
CA ALA A 121 -7.34 13.02 -10.51
C ALA A 121 -6.12 13.30 -11.42
N GLY A 122 -5.56 14.51 -11.34
CA GLY A 122 -4.47 14.98 -12.18
C GLY A 122 -4.88 15.52 -13.56
N GLU A 123 -6.17 15.53 -13.89
CA GLU A 123 -6.70 16.11 -15.12
C GLU A 123 -7.28 17.50 -14.88
N CYS A 124 -6.97 18.45 -15.76
CA CYS A 124 -7.52 19.81 -15.74
C CYS A 124 -8.75 19.89 -16.64
N LEU A 125 -9.90 20.20 -16.04
CA LEU A 125 -11.19 20.27 -16.73
C LEU A 125 -11.74 21.69 -16.64
N SER A 126 -12.05 22.29 -17.80
CA SER A 126 -12.68 23.61 -17.88
C SER A 126 -14.19 23.56 -17.66
N CYS A 127 -14.81 22.38 -17.80
CA CYS A 127 -16.25 22.18 -17.61
C CYS A 127 -16.51 21.60 -16.22
N SER A 128 -17.21 22.36 -15.37
CA SER A 128 -17.57 21.97 -14.00
C SER A 128 -18.43 20.70 -13.94
N LEU A 129 -19.34 20.51 -14.91
CA LEU A 129 -20.18 19.31 -14.99
C LEU A 129 -19.33 18.05 -15.22
N LYS A 130 -18.43 18.09 -16.23
CA LYS A 130 -17.50 16.97 -16.49
C LYS A 130 -16.59 16.70 -15.30
N ALA A 131 -16.11 17.75 -14.62
CA ALA A 131 -15.31 17.59 -13.41
C ALA A 131 -16.09 16.89 -12.29
N GLY A 132 -17.37 17.23 -12.11
CA GLY A 132 -18.26 16.55 -11.17
C GLY A 132 -18.50 15.08 -11.51
N GLU A 133 -18.69 14.76 -12.79
CA GLU A 133 -18.86 13.36 -13.25
C GLU A 133 -17.61 12.52 -13.01
N VAL A 134 -16.42 13.06 -13.34
CA VAL A 134 -15.15 12.39 -13.07
C VAL A 134 -14.95 12.20 -11.56
N ALA A 135 -15.31 13.20 -10.74
CA ALA A 135 -15.25 13.10 -9.28
C ALA A 135 -16.12 11.98 -8.74
N ALA A 136 -17.37 11.92 -9.20
CA ALA A 136 -18.31 10.91 -8.78
C ALA A 136 -17.84 9.51 -9.20
N LYS A 137 -17.29 9.37 -10.41
CA LYS A 137 -16.75 8.10 -10.93
C LYS A 137 -15.56 7.61 -10.10
N VAL A 138 -14.59 8.48 -9.83
CA VAL A 138 -13.41 8.16 -9.00
C VAL A 138 -13.83 7.81 -7.58
N LYS A 139 -14.68 8.63 -6.96
CA LYS A 139 -15.17 8.41 -5.59
C LYS A 139 -15.90 7.07 -5.48
N LYS A 140 -16.81 6.76 -6.43
CA LYS A 140 -17.53 5.49 -6.46
C LYS A 140 -16.59 4.29 -6.54
N ALA A 141 -15.53 4.37 -7.35
CA ALA A 141 -14.53 3.30 -7.46
C ALA A 141 -13.68 3.14 -6.19
N MET A 142 -13.41 4.22 -5.46
CA MET A 142 -12.73 4.17 -4.17
C MET A 142 -13.64 3.60 -3.07
N ASP A 143 -14.93 3.96 -3.08
CA ASP A 143 -15.91 3.50 -2.10
C ASP A 143 -16.25 2.00 -2.28
N SER A 144 -16.04 1.42 -3.47
CA SER A 144 -16.19 -0.02 -3.68
C SER A 144 -15.05 -0.86 -3.09
N VAL A 145 -13.96 -0.22 -2.64
CA VAL A 145 -12.86 -0.90 -1.93
C VAL A 145 -13.09 -0.75 -0.43
N ALA A 146 -13.39 -1.88 0.22
CA ALA A 146 -13.62 -1.95 1.66
C ALA A 146 -12.65 -2.94 2.31
N ILE A 147 -12.39 -2.72 3.60
CA ILE A 147 -11.70 -3.68 4.45
C ILE A 147 -12.71 -4.74 4.92
N SER A 148 -12.30 -6.00 4.84
CA SER A 148 -13.04 -7.11 5.44
C SER A 148 -12.19 -7.76 6.53
N TYR A 149 -12.82 -8.55 7.39
CA TYR A 149 -12.18 -9.16 8.55
C TYR A 149 -12.37 -10.66 8.49
N LYS A 150 -11.30 -11.42 8.68
CA LYS A 150 -11.32 -12.89 8.70
C LYS A 150 -10.99 -13.40 10.09
N VAL A 151 -11.82 -14.29 10.63
CA VAL A 151 -11.67 -14.89 11.97
C VAL A 151 -11.88 -16.41 11.90
N GLY A 152 -10.77 -17.13 11.74
CA GLY A 152 -10.79 -18.54 11.30
C GLY A 152 -11.37 -18.62 9.88
N ASP A 153 -12.40 -19.44 9.68
CA ASP A 153 -13.05 -19.63 8.37
C ASP A 153 -14.17 -18.62 8.07
N LYS A 154 -14.46 -17.69 8.98
CA LYS A 154 -15.53 -16.70 8.79
C LYS A 154 -14.96 -15.38 8.30
N VAL A 155 -15.59 -14.78 7.29
CA VAL A 155 -15.31 -13.43 6.79
C VAL A 155 -16.50 -12.51 7.09
N CYS A 156 -16.25 -11.35 7.67
CA CYS A 156 -17.27 -10.36 8.00
C CYS A 156 -16.78 -8.94 7.63
N ASN A 157 -17.70 -8.03 7.30
CA ASN A 157 -17.38 -6.65 6.93
C ASN A 157 -17.53 -5.66 8.10
N CYS A 158 -18.01 -6.14 9.25
CA CYS A 158 -18.21 -5.32 10.44
C CYS A 158 -17.08 -5.55 11.47
N PRO A 159 -16.35 -4.51 11.89
CA PRO A 159 -15.29 -4.65 12.89
C PRO A 159 -15.80 -5.12 14.25
N VAL A 160 -17.02 -4.72 14.62
CA VAL A 160 -17.65 -5.10 15.90
C VAL A 160 -17.96 -6.60 15.92
N GLU A 161 -18.52 -7.10 14.83
CA GLU A 161 -18.81 -8.53 14.65
C GLU A 161 -17.52 -9.36 14.63
N ALA A 162 -16.50 -8.90 13.89
CA ALA A 162 -15.19 -9.54 13.85
C ALA A 162 -14.59 -9.69 15.25
N LYS A 163 -14.67 -8.63 16.07
CA LYS A 163 -14.16 -8.64 17.45
C LYS A 163 -14.94 -9.58 18.36
N ALA A 164 -16.27 -9.66 18.19
CA ALA A 164 -17.10 -10.60 18.93
C ALA A 164 -16.71 -12.05 18.61
N ILE A 165 -16.62 -12.40 17.31
CA ILE A 165 -16.21 -13.74 16.87
C ILE A 165 -14.78 -14.07 17.33
N ALA A 166 -13.87 -13.10 17.26
CA ALA A 166 -12.47 -13.26 17.69
C ALA A 166 -12.38 -13.59 19.19
N THR A 167 -13.20 -12.94 20.01
CA THR A 167 -13.27 -13.19 21.46
C THR A 167 -13.86 -14.58 21.75
N GLU A 168 -14.96 -14.95 21.08
CA GLU A 168 -15.60 -16.26 21.22
C GLU A 168 -14.66 -17.41 20.84
N LYS A 169 -13.97 -17.29 19.69
CA LYS A 169 -13.04 -18.30 19.17
C LYS A 169 -11.63 -18.20 19.77
N LYS A 170 -11.35 -17.22 20.63
CA LYS A 170 -10.01 -16.91 21.17
C LYS A 170 -8.93 -16.83 20.07
N THR A 171 -9.30 -16.30 18.91
CA THR A 171 -8.46 -16.21 17.70
C THR A 171 -8.32 -14.74 17.30
N LYS A 172 -7.14 -14.29 16.87
CA LYS A 172 -6.95 -12.91 16.41
C LYS A 172 -7.63 -12.69 15.04
N PRO A 173 -8.30 -11.54 14.82
CA PRO A 173 -8.83 -11.20 13.51
C PRO A 173 -7.70 -10.84 12.54
N LEU A 174 -7.84 -11.25 11.28
CA LEU A 174 -7.02 -10.80 10.15
C LEU A 174 -7.78 -9.74 9.36
N PHE A 175 -7.08 -8.69 8.95
CA PHE A 175 -7.59 -7.70 8.02
C PHE A 175 -7.39 -8.19 6.59
N VAL A 176 -8.42 -8.08 5.75
CA VAL A 176 -8.39 -8.53 4.36
C VAL A 176 -8.72 -7.36 3.43
N VAL A 177 -7.78 -7.01 2.56
CA VAL A 177 -7.89 -5.92 1.57
C VAL A 177 -7.39 -6.42 0.22
N ASP A 178 -8.22 -6.36 -0.83
CA ASP A 178 -7.88 -6.86 -2.19
C ASP A 178 -7.26 -8.28 -2.18
N LYS A 179 -7.80 -9.17 -1.34
CA LYS A 179 -7.32 -10.57 -1.10
C LYS A 179 -6.01 -10.71 -0.34
N GLU A 180 -5.38 -9.61 0.08
CA GLU A 180 -4.22 -9.65 0.97
C GLU A 180 -4.68 -9.70 2.43
N GLU A 181 -4.13 -10.64 3.21
CA GLU A 181 -4.43 -10.81 4.63
C GLU A 181 -3.27 -10.26 5.49
N THR A 182 -3.57 -9.52 6.55
CA THR A 182 -2.55 -9.02 7.49
C THR A 182 -3.08 -8.94 8.91
N GLU A 183 -2.21 -9.15 9.90
CA GLU A 183 -2.52 -8.92 11.33
C GLU A 183 -2.33 -7.46 11.77
N CYS A 184 -1.60 -6.67 10.97
CA CYS A 184 -1.22 -5.31 11.34
C CYS A 184 -2.24 -4.29 10.81
N GLU A 185 -2.89 -3.56 11.72
CA GLU A 185 -3.87 -2.53 11.37
C GLU A 185 -3.28 -1.43 10.47
N MET A 186 -2.05 -0.97 10.75
CA MET A 186 -1.39 0.07 9.95
C MET A 186 -1.06 -0.42 8.54
N THR A 187 -0.65 -1.68 8.39
CA THR A 187 -0.46 -2.30 7.07
C THR A 187 -1.78 -2.42 6.32
N ALA A 188 -2.85 -2.82 7.00
CA ALA A 188 -4.18 -2.90 6.40
C ALA A 188 -4.67 -1.54 5.91
N ARG A 189 -4.45 -0.47 6.69
CA ARG A 189 -4.75 0.91 6.28
C ARG A 189 -3.97 1.34 5.04
N LEU A 190 -2.66 1.06 5.01
CA LEU A 190 -1.81 1.35 3.86
C LEU A 190 -2.31 0.62 2.59
N ASN A 191 -2.60 -0.68 2.73
CA ASN A 191 -3.12 -1.50 1.64
C ASN A 191 -4.48 -1.00 1.17
N LEU A 192 -5.36 -0.58 2.08
CA LEU A 192 -6.67 -0.02 1.73
C LEU A 192 -6.51 1.27 0.92
N ALA A 193 -5.64 2.18 1.34
CA ALA A 193 -5.37 3.42 0.60
C ALA A 193 -4.79 3.13 -0.80
N ARG A 194 -3.84 2.20 -0.91
CA ARG A 194 -3.26 1.77 -2.19
C ARG A 194 -4.31 1.13 -3.11
N ALA A 195 -5.15 0.26 -2.58
CA ALA A 195 -6.22 -0.41 -3.34
C ALA A 195 -7.27 0.60 -3.82
N LYS A 196 -7.67 1.57 -2.98
CA LYS A 196 -8.55 2.68 -3.37
C LYS A 196 -7.95 3.50 -4.52
N TYR A 197 -6.68 3.84 -4.41
CA TYR A 197 -6.00 4.60 -5.46
C TYR A 197 -5.89 3.82 -6.77
N LYS A 198 -5.55 2.53 -6.71
CA LYS A 198 -5.56 1.63 -7.86
C LYS A 198 -6.94 1.57 -8.53
N ALA A 199 -8.01 1.44 -7.74
CA ALA A 199 -9.39 1.45 -8.25
C ALA A 199 -9.75 2.79 -8.92
N ALA A 200 -9.32 3.91 -8.33
CA ALA A 200 -9.49 5.23 -8.92
C ALA A 200 -8.78 5.36 -10.27
N LEU A 201 -7.53 4.90 -10.39
CA LEU A 201 -6.78 4.90 -11.64
C LEU A 201 -7.45 4.03 -12.71
N VAL A 202 -7.95 2.84 -12.34
CA VAL A 202 -8.72 1.96 -13.23
C VAL A 202 -10.03 2.62 -13.68
N ALA A 203 -10.68 3.39 -12.82
CA ALA A 203 -11.90 4.10 -13.20
C ALA A 203 -11.65 5.23 -14.22
N LEU A 204 -10.43 5.75 -14.30
CA LEU A 204 -10.05 6.81 -15.24
C LEU A 204 -9.57 6.29 -16.58
N THR A 205 -9.14 5.03 -16.67
CA THR A 205 -8.77 4.45 -17.96
C THR A 205 -10.00 4.36 -18.87
N PRO A 206 -9.91 4.80 -20.14
CA PRO A 206 -11.02 4.69 -21.06
C PRO A 206 -11.38 3.21 -21.21
N THR A 207 -12.62 2.87 -20.86
CA THR A 207 -13.15 1.53 -21.08
C THR A 207 -13.10 1.31 -22.59
N GLN A 208 -12.20 0.43 -23.05
CA GLN A 208 -12.20 0.01 -24.45
C GLN A 208 -13.63 -0.40 -24.80
N PRO A 209 -14.20 0.06 -25.94
CA PRO A 209 -15.56 -0.24 -26.30
C PRO A 209 -15.74 -1.75 -26.19
N GLN A 210 -16.57 -2.22 -25.26
CA GLN A 210 -16.89 -3.63 -25.21
C GLN A 210 -17.63 -3.91 -26.51
N GLU A 211 -16.99 -4.65 -27.42
CA GLU A 211 -17.62 -5.15 -28.63
C GLU A 211 -18.89 -5.86 -28.21
N SER A 212 -20.01 -5.18 -28.38
CA SER A 212 -21.32 -5.76 -28.20
C SER A 212 -21.43 -6.84 -29.25
N LYS A 213 -21.27 -8.10 -28.84
CA LYS A 213 -21.59 -9.26 -29.66
C LYS A 213 -23.05 -9.08 -30.09
N LYS A 214 -23.25 -8.65 -31.34
CA LYS A 214 -24.53 -8.72 -32.03
C LYS A 214 -24.91 -10.20 -32.09
N ASN A 215 -25.98 -10.56 -31.41
CA ASN A 215 -26.69 -11.82 -31.63
C ASN A 215 -27.48 -11.76 -32.92
#